data_AF-U2QM21-F1
#
_entry.id   AF-U2QM21-F1
#
_cell.length_a   1.000
_cell.length_b   1.000
_cell.length_c   1.000
_cell.angle_alpha   90.00
_cell.angle_beta   90.00
_cell.angle_gamma   90.00
#
_symmetry.space_group_name_H-M   'P 1'
#
loop_
_entity.id
_entity.type
_entity.pdbx_description
1 polymer ?
#
loop_
_entity_poly.entity_id
_entity_poly.type
_entity_poly.pdbx_seq_one_letter_code
_entity_poly.pdbx_strand_id
1 'polypeptide(L)'
;MATAWRKVKRDNNIKFTIQDLIKIYYGESDYANYDNSVCQWNQFLKDFCLDEFSDCYSNKLKVAAILWKEVRESKNEKIYSRELLNEYGYKIEKYRK
;
A
#
# COMPACT_ATOMS: atom_id res chain seq x y z
N MET A 1 -1.42 0.15 -12.95
CA MET A 1 -0.20 -0.36 -13.65
C MET A 1 0.02 -1.86 -13.49
N ALA A 2 0.32 -2.39 -12.29
CA ALA A 2 0.66 -3.80 -12.12
C ALA A 2 -0.45 -4.78 -12.57
N THR A 3 -1.73 -4.41 -12.37
CA THR A 3 -2.89 -5.21 -12.81
C THR A 3 -2.97 -5.33 -14.33
N ALA A 4 -2.73 -4.23 -15.06
CA ALA A 4 -2.66 -4.24 -16.52
C ALA A 4 -1.54 -5.17 -17.01
N TRP A 5 -0.36 -5.08 -16.41
CA TRP A 5 0.76 -5.95 -16.78
C TRP A 5 0.51 -7.43 -16.49
N ARG A 6 -0.17 -7.76 -15.38
CA ARG A 6 -0.59 -9.14 -15.07
C ARG A 6 -1.61 -9.65 -16.10
N LYS A 7 -2.54 -8.80 -16.56
CA LYS A 7 -3.52 -9.15 -17.59
C LYS A 7 -2.88 -9.37 -18.96
N VAL A 8 -1.95 -8.50 -19.36
CA VAL A 8 -1.18 -8.64 -20.62
C VAL A 8 -0.43 -9.96 -20.68
N LYS A 9 0.21 -10.36 -19.56
CA LYS A 9 0.89 -11.65 -19.45
C LYS A 9 -0.08 -12.84 -19.48
N ARG A 10 -1.26 -12.72 -18.86
CA ARG A 10 -2.29 -13.76 -18.90
C ARG A 10 -2.83 -13.95 -20.32
N ASP A 11 -3.09 -12.85 -21.00
CA ASP A 11 -3.74 -12.84 -22.32
C ASP A 11 -2.72 -12.95 -23.47
N ASN A 12 -1.42 -13.07 -23.16
CA ASN A 12 -0.29 -13.07 -24.11
C ASN A 12 -0.41 -11.96 -25.17
N ASN A 13 -0.84 -10.76 -24.75
CA ASN A 13 -1.13 -9.69 -25.67
C ASN A 13 0.16 -9.00 -26.16
N ILE A 14 0.67 -9.48 -27.29
CA ILE A 14 1.90 -8.98 -27.95
C ILE A 14 1.72 -7.55 -28.51
N LYS A 15 0.47 -7.09 -28.69
CA LYS A 15 0.16 -5.75 -29.20
C LYS A 15 0.11 -4.69 -28.12
N PHE A 16 0.21 -5.06 -26.85
CA PHE A 16 0.13 -4.11 -25.75
C PHE A 16 1.41 -3.26 -25.68
N THR A 17 1.26 -1.94 -25.73
CA THR A 17 2.37 -1.00 -25.77
C THR A 17 2.52 -0.21 -24.47
N ILE A 18 3.68 0.44 -24.31
CA ILE A 18 3.90 1.41 -23.22
C ILE A 18 2.89 2.56 -23.31
N GLN A 19 2.45 2.94 -24.51
CA GLN A 19 1.44 3.99 -24.71
C GLN A 19 0.08 3.59 -24.12
N ASP A 20 -0.33 2.33 -24.29
CA ASP A 20 -1.56 1.80 -23.66
C ASP A 20 -1.44 1.81 -22.14
N LEU A 21 -0.24 1.53 -21.63
CA LEU A 21 0.10 1.65 -20.22
C LEU A 21 -0.07 3.09 -19.70
N ILE A 22 0.37 4.09 -20.47
CA ILE A 22 0.19 5.52 -20.13
C ILE A 22 -1.29 5.91 -20.17
N LYS A 23 -2.06 5.45 -21.17
CA LYS A 23 -3.52 5.70 -21.24
C LYS A 23 -4.26 5.15 -20.02
N ILE A 24 -3.88 3.97 -19.55
CA ILE A 24 -4.43 3.39 -18.31
C ILE A 24 -4.05 4.22 -17.09
N TYR A 25 -2.90 4.91 -17.09
CA TYR A 25 -2.47 5.75 -15.95
C TYR A 25 -3.36 6.98 -15.80
N TYR A 26 -3.68 7.61 -16.94
CA TYR A 26 -4.52 8.80 -17.00
C TYR A 26 -6.03 8.48 -17.00
N GLY A 27 -6.42 7.20 -16.94
CA GLY A 27 -7.82 6.78 -16.91
C GLY A 27 -8.53 6.85 -18.26
N GLU A 28 -7.78 6.93 -19.37
CA GLU A 28 -8.30 7.03 -20.74
C GLU A 28 -8.57 5.65 -21.38
N SER A 29 -8.39 4.55 -20.64
CA SER A 29 -8.57 3.19 -21.15
C SER A 29 -9.08 2.23 -20.07
N ASP A 30 -10.16 1.52 -20.39
CA ASP A 30 -10.77 0.49 -19.54
C ASP A 30 -10.11 -0.90 -19.69
N TYR A 31 -8.98 -0.97 -20.39
CA TYR A 31 -8.28 -2.23 -20.69
C TYR A 31 -8.00 -3.06 -19.42
N ALA A 32 -7.70 -2.38 -18.31
CA ALA A 32 -7.68 -2.98 -16.98
C ALA A 32 -8.17 -1.97 -15.95
N ASN A 33 -9.36 -2.22 -15.39
CA ASN A 33 -9.87 -1.44 -14.28
C ASN A 33 -8.93 -1.59 -13.07
N TYR A 34 -8.36 -0.45 -12.67
CA TYR A 34 -7.54 -0.36 -11.48
C TYR A 34 -8.47 -0.18 -10.29
N ASP A 35 -8.63 -1.24 -9.52
CA ASP A 35 -9.31 -1.14 -8.24
C ASP A 35 -8.37 -0.42 -7.25
N ASN A 36 -8.59 0.89 -7.07
CA ASN A 36 -7.86 1.73 -6.11
C ASN A 36 -7.91 1.15 -4.68
N SER A 37 -8.91 0.31 -4.35
CA SER A 37 -9.01 -0.36 -3.05
C SER A 37 -7.89 -1.38 -2.80
N VAL A 38 -7.21 -1.86 -3.85
CA VAL A 38 -6.09 -2.81 -3.76
C VAL A 38 -4.80 -2.12 -3.27
N CYS A 39 -4.81 -0.80 -3.10
CA CYS A 39 -3.65 -0.01 -2.67
C CYS A 39 -3.69 0.47 -1.21
N GLN A 40 -4.58 -0.08 -0.37
CA GLN A 40 -4.72 0.34 1.03
C GLN A 40 -3.40 0.27 1.82
N TRP A 41 -2.54 -0.72 1.55
CA TRP A 41 -1.19 -0.78 2.16
C TRP A 41 -0.31 0.40 1.77
N ASN A 42 -0.32 0.79 0.48
CA ASN A 42 0.52 1.90 0.02
C ASN A 42 0.02 3.23 0.59
N GLN A 43 -1.29 3.36 0.78
CA GLN A 43 -1.88 4.53 1.42
C GLN A 43 -1.52 4.58 2.90
N PHE A 44 -1.72 3.47 3.62
CA PHE A 44 -1.29 3.31 5.01
C PHE A 44 0.20 3.60 5.22
N LEU A 45 1.06 3.07 4.34
CA LEU A 45 2.51 3.29 4.42
C LEU A 45 2.88 4.74 4.13
N LYS A 46 2.22 5.40 3.17
CA LYS A 46 2.40 6.83 2.92
C LYS A 46 2.01 7.65 4.14
N ASP A 47 0.83 7.40 4.70
CA ASP A 47 0.31 8.12 5.86
C ASP A 47 1.21 7.90 7.10
N PHE A 48 1.68 6.67 7.32
CA PHE A 48 2.65 6.35 8.37
C PHE A 48 3.98 7.07 8.17
N CYS A 49 4.52 7.09 6.95
CA CYS A 49 5.79 7.77 6.65
C CYS A 49 5.70 9.31 6.72
N LEU A 50 4.50 9.89 6.59
CA LEU A 50 4.26 11.32 6.76
C LEU A 50 4.23 11.74 8.23
N ASP A 51 4.02 10.80 9.17
CA ASP A 51 3.99 11.09 10.60
C ASP A 51 5.40 11.20 11.18
N GLU A 52 5.62 12.22 12.02
CA GLU A 52 6.90 12.48 12.70
C GLU A 52 7.30 11.32 13.63
N PHE A 53 6.31 10.60 14.18
CA PHE A 53 6.54 9.41 14.99
C PHE A 53 7.22 8.28 14.21
N SER A 54 7.13 8.27 12.88
CA SER A 54 7.83 7.27 12.08
C SER A 54 9.36 7.39 12.22
N ASP A 55 9.89 8.61 12.43
CA ASP A 55 11.32 8.86 12.60
C ASP A 55 11.91 8.31 13.91
N CYS A 56 11.05 8.05 14.89
CA CYS A 56 11.40 7.44 16.17
C CYS A 56 11.80 5.96 16.05
N TYR A 57 11.54 5.32 14.90
CA TYR A 57 11.84 3.90 14.68
C TYR A 57 13.04 3.71 13.76
N SER A 58 13.92 2.78 14.12
CA SER A 58 15.09 2.40 13.32
C SER A 58 14.67 1.64 12.06
N ASN A 59 13.65 0.79 12.17
CA ASN A 59 13.13 -0.02 11.07
C ASN A 59 11.66 0.29 10.79
N LYS A 60 11.41 1.45 10.19
CA LYS A 60 10.08 1.97 9.84
C LYS A 60 9.23 0.99 9.05
N LEU A 61 9.83 0.33 8.06
CA LEU A 61 9.12 -0.62 7.20
C LEU A 61 8.66 -1.85 7.97
N LYS A 62 9.47 -2.39 8.90
CA LYS A 62 9.03 -3.49 9.76
C LYS A 62 7.89 -3.06 10.68
N VAL A 63 7.97 -1.87 11.27
CA VAL A 63 6.93 -1.33 12.15
C VAL A 63 5.61 -1.16 11.38
N ALA A 64 5.66 -0.53 10.21
CA ALA A 64 4.50 -0.39 9.33
C ALA A 64 3.89 -1.75 8.97
N ALA A 65 4.71 -2.75 8.64
CA ALA A 65 4.23 -4.08 8.27
C ALA A 65 3.55 -4.81 9.43
N ILE A 66 4.08 -4.67 10.65
CA ILE A 66 3.47 -5.21 11.87
C ILE A 66 2.11 -4.55 12.09
N LEU A 67 2.05 -3.22 12.09
CA LEU A 67 0.79 -2.47 12.29
C LEU A 67 -0.24 -2.82 11.22
N TRP A 68 0.17 -2.89 9.97
CA TRP A 68 -0.72 -3.24 8.86
C TRP A 68 -1.29 -4.65 8.95
N LYS A 69 -0.51 -5.62 9.46
CA LYS A 69 -1.02 -6.96 9.69
C LYS A 69 -2.18 -6.92 10.68
N GLU A 70 -2.03 -6.19 11.79
CA GLU A 70 -3.07 -6.07 12.81
C GLU A 70 -4.30 -5.33 12.28
N VAL A 71 -4.11 -4.20 11.60
CA VAL A 71 -5.19 -3.43 10.97
C VAL A 71 -5.96 -4.27 9.94
N ARG A 72 -5.24 -5.08 9.15
CA ARG A 72 -5.85 -5.96 8.14
C ARG A 72 -6.66 -7.11 8.76
N GLU A 73 -6.22 -7.64 9.89
CA GLU A 73 -6.94 -8.69 10.63
C GLU A 73 -8.10 -8.12 11.44
N SER A 74 -8.03 -6.84 11.82
CA SER A 74 -9.10 -6.13 12.50
C SER A 74 -10.28 -5.79 11.58
N LYS A 75 -11.45 -5.52 12.17
CA LYS A 75 -12.62 -4.95 11.46
C LYS A 75 -12.55 -3.43 11.32
N ASN A 76 -11.48 -2.80 11.81
CA ASN A 76 -11.34 -1.35 11.82
C ASN A 76 -11.06 -0.82 10.42
N GLU A 77 -11.26 0.49 10.24
CA GLU A 77 -10.91 1.15 8.99
C GLU A 77 -9.41 0.94 8.71
N LYS A 78 -9.09 0.58 7.45
CA LYS A 78 -7.73 0.26 7.01
C LYS A 78 -6.93 1.52 6.73
N ILE A 79 -7.00 2.46 7.65
CA ILE A 79 -6.41 3.80 7.60
C ILE A 79 -5.41 3.88 8.76
N TYR A 80 -4.33 4.62 8.55
CA TYR A 80 -3.37 4.88 9.61
C TYR A 80 -3.97 5.83 10.65
N SER A 81 -3.91 5.45 11.92
CA SER A 81 -4.25 6.29 13.06
C SER A 81 -3.13 6.25 14.08
N ARG A 82 -2.88 7.38 14.75
CA ARG A 82 -1.91 7.47 15.85
C ARG A 82 -2.28 6.57 17.03
N GLU A 83 -3.57 6.23 17.18
CA GLU A 83 -4.04 5.31 18.21
C GLU A 83 -3.43 3.91 18.05
N LEU A 84 -3.18 3.47 16.81
CA LEU A 84 -2.53 2.19 16.52
C LEU A 84 -1.11 2.12 17.09
N LEU A 85 -0.40 3.25 17.15
CA LEU A 85 0.93 3.30 17.76
C LEU A 85 0.87 3.09 19.27
N ASN A 86 -0.18 3.58 19.92
CA ASN A 86 -0.38 3.39 21.36
C ASN A 86 -0.87 1.98 21.66
N GLU A 87 -1.87 1.49 20.93
CA GLU A 87 -2.43 0.14 21.11
C GLU A 87 -1.40 -0.96 20.86
N TYR A 88 -0.61 -0.83 19.79
CA TYR A 88 0.41 -1.82 19.42
C TYR A 88 1.82 -1.40 19.82
N GLY A 89 1.94 -0.38 20.67
CA GLY A 89 3.20 0.15 21.20
C GLY A 89 4.13 -0.95 21.71
N TYR A 90 3.58 -1.89 22.48
CA TYR A 90 4.32 -3.03 23.04
C TYR A 90 4.99 -3.94 21.98
N LYS A 91 4.43 -4.05 20.76
CA LYS A 91 5.00 -4.85 19.66
C LYS A 91 6.11 -4.11 18.92
N ILE A 92 5.98 -2.78 18.84
CA ILE A 92 6.85 -1.91 18.03
C ILE A 92 7.97 -1.27 18.85
N GLU A 93 7.88 -1.28 20.18
CA GLU A 93 8.87 -0.73 21.11
C GLU A 93 10.28 -1.29 20.88
N LYS A 94 10.39 -2.58 20.53
CA LYS A 94 11.67 -3.22 20.17
C LYS A 94 12.40 -2.56 19.00
N TYR A 95 11.69 -1.82 18.16
CA TYR A 95 12.25 -1.15 16.97
C TYR A 95 12.44 0.36 17.18
N ARG A 96 12.10 0.87 18.37
CA ARG A 96 12.34 2.26 18.75
C ARG A 96 13.85 2.51 18.81
N LYS A 97 14.28 3.69 18.35
CA LYS A 97 15.67 4.15 18.45
C LYS A 97 16.01 4.52 19.89
#